data_AF-A0A958WV23-F1
#
_entry.id   AF-A0A958WV23-F1
#
_cell.length_a   1.000
_cell.length_b   1.000
_cell.length_c   1.000
_cell.angle_alpha   90.00
_cell.angle_beta   90.00
_cell.angle_gamma   90.00
#
_symmetry.space_group_name_H-M   'P 1'
#
loop_
_entity.id
_entity.type
_entity.pdbx_description
1 polymer ?
#
loop_
_entity_poly.entity_id
_entity_poly.type
_entity_poly.pdbx_seq_one_letter_code
_entity_poly.pdbx_strand_id
1 'polypeptide(L)'
;LVITDVAIAEADTTFLFGTSCDPNLVGVFEEIFQNQNGCDSLVITDVAFAEADTTLLSGTSCDPNQVGVFTEIFQNQNGCDSLVITDVAFAEADTMLLFGSSCDPNQVGVFTEIFQNQNGCDSLVVTNVVFAEGDTTVLFGTSCDPNLVGVFEEIFQNQNGCDSLVITDVAFAEADTTVLFGTSCDPNQVGVFEEIFQNQNGCDSLVISTISQLANGFTQIIKETCEPAEVGIFEDIVVAQNGCDSIVITVVKLAENDSCGRVINSIYIPNAFSPNGDGINDFFIIYCNRPDVNIPTFQVYSRWGERVFEAYDVLPNEPANGWDGTFKGKKLNPGVYVYWAEVEFADGRSEIVKGDVHLMR
;
A
#
# COMPACT_ATOMS: atom_id res chain seq x y z
N LEU A 1 -115.79 -91.38 4.51
CA LEU A 1 -114.50 -91.30 3.77
C LEU A 1 -113.42 -91.16 4.82
N VAL A 2 -112.51 -92.12 4.97
CA VAL A 2 -111.27 -91.91 5.73
C VAL A 2 -110.16 -91.92 4.68
N ILE A 3 -109.53 -90.78 4.47
CA ILE A 3 -108.31 -90.70 3.68
C ILE A 3 -107.22 -90.30 4.67
N THR A 4 -106.41 -91.27 5.06
CA THR A 4 -105.10 -91.06 5.65
C THR A 4 -104.10 -91.02 4.52
N ASP A 5 -103.48 -89.86 4.32
CA ASP A 5 -102.33 -89.70 3.45
C ASP A 5 -101.08 -90.14 4.24
N VAL A 6 -100.31 -91.07 3.69
CA VAL A 6 -99.04 -91.55 4.27
C VAL A 6 -97.93 -91.13 3.31
N ALA A 7 -97.14 -90.14 3.71
CA ALA A 7 -95.94 -89.73 3.00
C ALA A 7 -94.76 -90.64 3.40
N ILE A 8 -94.02 -91.15 2.40
CA ILE A 8 -92.81 -91.96 2.56
C ILE A 8 -91.64 -91.01 2.90
N ALA A 9 -90.83 -91.34 3.91
CA ALA A 9 -89.61 -90.60 4.22
C ALA A 9 -88.55 -90.81 3.13
N GLU A 10 -87.93 -89.73 2.65
CA GLU A 10 -86.92 -89.79 1.58
C GLU A 10 -85.56 -90.30 2.09
N ALA A 11 -84.79 -90.93 1.19
CA ALA A 11 -83.46 -91.43 1.47
C ALA A 11 -82.44 -90.28 1.50
N ASP A 12 -81.59 -90.21 2.54
CA ASP A 12 -80.53 -89.20 2.67
C ASP A 12 -79.18 -89.75 2.19
N THR A 13 -78.41 -88.91 1.48
CA THR A 13 -77.03 -89.21 1.09
C THR A 13 -76.04 -88.34 1.86
N THR A 14 -75.03 -88.93 2.49
CA THR A 14 -73.95 -88.25 3.20
C THR A 14 -72.61 -88.44 2.48
N PHE A 15 -71.87 -87.36 2.27
CA PHE A 15 -70.53 -87.42 1.67
C PHE A 15 -69.46 -87.23 2.74
N LEU A 16 -68.45 -88.11 2.74
CA LEU A 16 -67.25 -88.01 3.54
C LEU A 16 -66.04 -87.88 2.62
N PHE A 17 -65.13 -86.97 2.94
CA PHE A 17 -63.89 -86.78 2.19
C PHE A 17 -62.70 -87.09 3.10
N GLY A 18 -61.78 -87.90 2.60
CA GLY A 18 -60.54 -88.26 3.29
C GLY A 18 -59.34 -88.26 2.34
N THR A 19 -58.16 -88.42 2.91
CA THR A 19 -56.93 -88.65 2.14
C THR A 19 -56.19 -89.86 2.70
N SER A 20 -55.53 -90.61 1.82
CA SER A 20 -54.71 -91.77 2.18
C SER A 20 -53.48 -91.86 1.27
N CYS A 21 -52.37 -92.35 1.81
CA CYS A 21 -51.18 -92.68 1.03
C CYS A 21 -51.07 -94.20 0.71
N ASP A 22 -52.03 -95.02 1.17
CA ASP A 22 -52.17 -96.42 0.74
C ASP A 22 -53.03 -96.48 -0.54
N PRO A 23 -52.47 -96.89 -1.70
CA PRO A 23 -53.20 -96.96 -2.97
C PRO A 23 -54.44 -97.86 -2.91
N ASN A 24 -54.47 -98.84 -2.00
CA ASN A 24 -55.62 -99.75 -1.86
C ASN A 24 -56.81 -99.10 -1.15
N LEU A 25 -56.59 -97.99 -0.45
CA LEU A 25 -57.62 -97.26 0.29
C LEU A 25 -58.08 -95.99 -0.45
N VAL A 26 -57.53 -95.72 -1.64
CA VAL A 26 -57.90 -94.58 -2.48
C VAL A 26 -59.04 -94.96 -3.41
N GLY A 27 -60.02 -94.06 -3.55
CA GLY A 27 -61.18 -94.25 -4.40
C GLY A 27 -62.47 -93.77 -3.74
N VAL A 28 -63.57 -93.93 -4.47
CA VAL A 28 -64.92 -93.60 -3.99
C VAL A 28 -65.60 -94.90 -3.55
N PHE A 29 -66.01 -94.96 -2.29
CA PHE A 29 -66.67 -96.09 -1.68
C PHE A 29 -68.10 -95.71 -1.31
N GLU A 30 -69.07 -96.54 -1.72
CA GLU A 30 -70.49 -96.33 -1.45
C GLU A 30 -70.99 -97.41 -0.50
N GLU A 31 -71.59 -97.00 0.61
CA GLU A 31 -72.20 -97.93 1.57
C GLU A 31 -73.65 -97.51 1.84
N ILE A 32 -74.58 -98.46 1.69
CA ILE A 32 -76.01 -98.22 1.89
C ILE A 32 -76.43 -98.83 3.23
N PHE A 33 -76.94 -97.99 4.12
CA PHE A 33 -77.47 -98.40 5.41
C PHE A 33 -79.00 -98.43 5.36
N GLN A 34 -79.58 -99.63 5.48
CA GLN A 34 -81.04 -99.79 5.56
C GLN A 34 -81.50 -99.99 7.01
N ASN A 35 -82.54 -99.26 7.41
CA ASN A 35 -83.20 -99.51 8.69
C ASN A 35 -84.21 -100.67 8.57
N GLN A 36 -84.66 -101.21 9.72
CA GLN A 36 -85.59 -102.37 9.76
C GLN A 36 -86.94 -102.13 9.06
N ASN A 37 -87.28 -100.88 8.76
CA ASN A 37 -88.51 -100.48 8.07
C ASN A 37 -88.29 -100.25 6.56
N GLY A 38 -87.09 -100.53 6.04
CA GLY A 38 -86.78 -100.52 4.61
C GLY A 38 -86.37 -99.16 4.03
N CYS A 39 -86.20 -98.11 4.84
CA CYS A 39 -85.59 -96.86 4.37
C CYS A 39 -84.07 -97.04 4.30
N ASP A 40 -83.43 -96.58 3.21
CA ASP A 40 -81.99 -96.53 3.07
C ASP A 40 -81.39 -95.13 3.31
N SER A 41 -80.10 -95.09 3.62
CA SER A 41 -79.25 -93.90 3.55
C SER A 41 -77.92 -94.28 2.93
N LEU A 42 -77.44 -93.47 1.99
CA LEU A 42 -76.21 -93.73 1.25
C LEU A 42 -75.07 -92.89 1.83
N VAL A 43 -73.96 -93.53 2.21
CA VAL A 43 -72.72 -92.83 2.56
C VAL A 43 -71.72 -93.03 1.43
N ILE A 44 -71.29 -91.93 0.83
CA ILE A 44 -70.24 -91.93 -0.20
C ILE A 44 -68.97 -91.37 0.45
N THR A 45 -67.94 -92.19 0.55
CA THR A 45 -66.62 -91.76 1.03
C THR A 45 -65.66 -91.65 -0.14
N ASP A 46 -65.17 -90.46 -0.41
CA ASP A 46 -64.13 -90.21 -1.41
C ASP A 46 -62.79 -90.02 -0.71
N VAL A 47 -61.84 -90.92 -0.99
CA VAL A 47 -60.49 -90.88 -0.44
C VAL A 47 -59.50 -90.57 -1.56
N ALA A 48 -58.88 -89.38 -1.50
CA ALA A 48 -57.86 -88.97 -2.46
C ALA A 48 -56.45 -89.43 -2.03
N PHE A 49 -55.56 -89.64 -3.00
CA PHE A 49 -54.16 -89.97 -2.73
C PHE A 49 -53.40 -88.75 -2.17
N ALA A 50 -52.67 -88.92 -1.08
CA ALA A 50 -51.76 -87.89 -0.55
C ALA A 50 -50.36 -88.05 -1.16
N GLU A 51 -49.90 -87.06 -1.93
CA GLU A 51 -48.56 -87.06 -2.53
C GLU A 51 -47.45 -86.84 -1.49
N ALA A 52 -46.25 -87.33 -1.79
CA ALA A 52 -45.08 -87.20 -0.93
C ALA A 52 -44.52 -85.77 -0.95
N ASP A 53 -44.23 -85.20 0.23
CA ASP A 53 -43.64 -83.86 0.35
C ASP A 53 -42.11 -83.91 0.40
N THR A 54 -41.46 -82.90 -0.19
CA THR A 54 -40.01 -82.69 -0.09
C THR A 54 -39.68 -81.43 0.71
N THR A 55 -38.87 -81.56 1.76
CA THR A 55 -38.33 -80.44 2.54
C THR A 55 -36.85 -80.24 2.20
N LEU A 56 -36.46 -79.00 1.89
CA LEU A 56 -35.08 -78.62 1.62
C LEU A 56 -34.49 -77.85 2.80
N LEU A 57 -33.36 -78.31 3.32
CA LEU A 57 -32.57 -77.64 4.35
C LEU A 57 -31.21 -77.26 3.78
N SER A 58 -30.69 -76.09 4.18
CA SER A 58 -29.36 -75.61 3.78
C SER A 58 -28.52 -75.30 5.02
N GLY A 59 -27.24 -75.69 5.00
CA GLY A 59 -26.29 -75.39 6.06
C GLY A 59 -24.87 -75.18 5.54
N THR A 60 -23.97 -74.85 6.45
CA THR A 60 -22.54 -74.71 6.16
C THR A 60 -21.73 -75.44 7.23
N SER A 61 -20.65 -76.14 6.85
CA SER A 61 -19.72 -76.78 7.78
C SER A 61 -18.27 -76.56 7.37
N CYS A 62 -17.38 -76.60 8.35
CA CYS A 62 -15.92 -76.53 8.17
C CYS A 62 -15.26 -77.92 8.23
N ASP A 63 -16.02 -78.98 8.53
CA ASP A 63 -15.55 -80.37 8.46
C ASP A 63 -15.84 -80.93 7.05
N PRO A 64 -14.82 -81.26 6.24
CA PRO A 64 -15.02 -81.84 4.91
C PRO A 64 -15.86 -83.12 4.89
N ASN A 65 -15.95 -83.84 6.01
CA ASN A 65 -16.76 -85.05 6.12
C ASN A 65 -18.25 -84.76 6.32
N GLN A 66 -18.62 -83.51 6.62
CA GLN A 66 -19.99 -83.06 6.84
C GLN A 66 -20.54 -82.25 5.66
N VAL A 67 -19.74 -82.04 4.61
CA VAL A 67 -20.11 -81.29 3.40
C VAL A 67 -20.70 -82.25 2.37
N GLY A 68 -21.77 -81.82 1.70
CA GLY A 68 -22.44 -82.57 0.65
C GLY A 68 -23.96 -82.49 0.75
N VAL A 69 -24.62 -83.24 -0.14
CA VAL A 69 -26.08 -83.35 -0.17
C VAL A 69 -26.49 -84.66 0.48
N PHE A 70 -27.22 -84.56 1.58
CA PHE A 70 -27.76 -85.68 2.34
C PHE A 70 -29.25 -85.81 2.08
N THR A 71 -29.74 -87.04 1.95
CA THR A 71 -31.16 -87.31 1.65
C THR A 71 -31.69 -88.36 2.61
N GLU A 72 -32.74 -88.01 3.35
CA GLU A 72 -33.40 -88.89 4.30
C GLU A 72 -34.88 -89.03 3.94
N ILE A 73 -35.39 -90.26 4.03
CA ILE A 73 -36.80 -90.58 3.78
C ILE A 73 -37.45 -90.97 5.11
N PHE A 74 -38.45 -90.21 5.52
CA PHE A 74 -39.23 -90.51 6.73
C PHE A 74 -40.54 -91.18 6.33
N GLN A 75 -40.69 -92.47 6.65
CA GLN A 75 -41.92 -93.22 6.43
C GLN A 75 -42.73 -93.35 7.72
N ASN A 76 -44.02 -93.03 7.69
CA ASN A 76 -44.93 -93.36 8.79
C ASN A 76 -45.41 -94.83 8.68
N GLN A 77 -46.06 -95.34 9.73
CA GLN A 77 -46.54 -96.73 9.79
C GLN A 77 -47.58 -97.07 8.70
N ASN A 78 -48.17 -96.07 8.06
CA ASN A 78 -49.15 -96.21 6.99
C ASN A 78 -48.50 -96.08 5.60
N GLY A 79 -47.16 -96.01 5.51
CA GLY A 79 -46.42 -95.98 4.26
C GLY A 79 -46.30 -94.61 3.61
N CYS A 80 -46.77 -93.53 4.25
CA CYS A 80 -46.53 -92.19 3.70
C CYS A 80 -45.06 -91.83 3.90
N ASP A 81 -44.36 -91.45 2.83
CA ASP A 81 -43.00 -90.96 2.90
C ASP A 81 -42.93 -89.42 2.88
N SER A 82 -41.85 -88.88 3.44
CA SER A 82 -41.46 -87.48 3.29
C SER A 82 -39.96 -87.44 3.04
N LEU A 83 -39.54 -86.69 2.03
CA LEU A 83 -38.16 -86.56 1.62
C LEU A 83 -37.55 -85.31 2.25
N VAL A 84 -36.49 -85.44 3.04
CA VAL A 84 -35.69 -84.30 3.52
C VAL A 84 -34.35 -84.32 2.81
N ILE A 85 -34.06 -83.26 2.06
CA ILE A 85 -32.77 -83.05 1.42
C ILE A 85 -32.05 -81.94 2.17
N THR A 86 -30.88 -82.24 2.71
CA THR A 86 -30.01 -81.25 3.38
C THR A 86 -28.77 -81.02 2.53
N ASP A 87 -28.59 -79.79 2.06
CA ASP A 87 -27.39 -79.34 1.35
C ASP A 87 -26.47 -78.61 2.32
N VAL A 88 -25.27 -79.14 2.55
CA VAL A 88 -24.26 -78.54 3.43
C VAL A 88 -23.07 -78.12 2.58
N ALA A 89 -22.84 -76.80 2.47
CA ALA A 89 -21.68 -76.24 1.78
C ALA A 89 -20.46 -76.11 2.71
N PHE A 90 -19.26 -76.10 2.13
CA PHE A 90 -18.04 -75.81 2.89
C PHE A 90 -17.95 -74.31 3.21
N ALA A 91 -17.67 -73.96 4.47
CA ALA A 91 -17.45 -72.56 4.85
C ALA A 91 -16.02 -72.13 4.48
N GLU A 92 -15.89 -71.14 3.60
CA GLU A 92 -14.58 -70.61 3.19
C GLU A 92 -13.90 -69.81 4.32
N ALA A 93 -12.57 -69.82 4.32
CA ALA A 93 -11.76 -69.11 5.30
C ALA A 93 -11.77 -67.60 5.03
N ASP A 94 -12.04 -66.80 6.07
CA ASP A 94 -11.95 -65.34 5.98
C ASP A 94 -10.49 -64.87 6.13
N THR A 95 -10.09 -63.88 5.33
CA THR A 95 -8.78 -63.22 5.45
C THR A 95 -8.93 -61.81 6.01
N MET A 96 -8.26 -61.54 7.14
CA MET A 96 -8.18 -60.21 7.76
C MET A 96 -6.81 -59.59 7.51
N LEU A 97 -6.78 -58.35 7.01
CA LEU A 97 -5.56 -57.59 6.75
C LEU A 97 -5.35 -56.52 7.81
N LEU A 98 -4.19 -56.54 8.45
CA LEU A 98 -3.74 -55.54 9.41
C LEU A 98 -2.51 -54.80 8.89
N PHE A 99 -2.44 -53.49 9.14
CA PHE A 99 -1.32 -52.65 8.75
C PHE A 99 -0.71 -52.00 9.98
N GLY A 100 0.62 -52.00 10.04
CA GLY A 100 1.39 -51.32 11.08
C GLY A 100 2.70 -50.75 10.54
N SER A 101 3.39 -50.01 11.39
CA SER A 101 4.72 -49.47 11.12
C SER A 101 5.63 -49.73 12.31
N SER A 102 6.87 -50.13 12.08
CA SER A 102 7.90 -50.30 13.12
C SER A 102 9.25 -49.75 12.65
N CYS A 103 10.05 -49.30 13.60
CA CYS A 103 11.44 -48.87 13.38
C CYS A 103 12.46 -49.94 13.77
N ASP A 104 12.02 -51.12 14.25
CA ASP A 104 12.88 -52.30 14.41
C ASP A 104 12.88 -53.11 13.10
N PRO A 105 14.02 -53.24 12.39
CA PRO A 105 14.10 -54.00 11.15
C PRO A 105 13.67 -55.46 11.28
N ASN A 106 13.75 -56.04 12.49
CA ASN A 106 13.32 -57.42 12.74
C ASN A 106 11.80 -57.58 12.84
N GLN A 107 11.07 -56.46 12.98
CA GLN A 107 9.61 -56.44 13.06
C GLN A 107 8.95 -56.01 11.75
N VAL A 108 9.73 -55.69 10.71
CA VAL A 108 9.25 -55.31 9.39
C VAL A 108 9.05 -56.55 8.53
N GLY A 109 7.94 -56.59 7.78
CA GLY A 109 7.62 -57.69 6.89
C GLY A 109 6.14 -58.04 6.89
N VAL A 110 5.83 -59.16 6.22
CA VAL A 110 4.48 -59.72 6.18
C VAL A 110 4.43 -60.96 7.06
N PHE A 111 3.55 -60.92 8.05
CA PHE A 111 3.34 -62.01 9.00
C PHE A 111 1.95 -62.61 8.76
N THR A 112 1.88 -63.94 8.74
CA THR A 112 0.63 -64.68 8.50
C THR A 112 0.36 -65.61 9.67
N GLU A 113 -0.83 -65.50 10.27
CA GLU A 113 -1.27 -66.37 11.36
C GLU A 113 -2.63 -66.97 11.04
N ILE A 114 -2.80 -68.26 11.34
CA ILE A 114 -4.03 -69.01 11.09
C ILE A 114 -4.71 -69.27 12.43
N PHE A 115 -5.92 -68.76 12.60
CA PHE A 115 -6.74 -68.99 13.79
C PHE A 115 -7.79 -70.05 13.50
N GLN A 116 -7.68 -71.21 14.14
CA GLN A 116 -8.66 -72.29 14.02
C GLN A 116 -9.62 -72.28 15.21
N ASN A 117 -10.92 -72.33 14.95
CA ASN A 117 -11.92 -72.59 15.99
C ASN A 117 -12.02 -74.10 16.28
N GLN A 118 -12.74 -74.47 17.36
CA GLN A 118 -12.88 -75.87 17.77
C GLN A 118 -13.58 -76.77 16.73
N ASN A 119 -14.24 -76.18 15.73
CA ASN A 119 -14.92 -76.86 14.64
C ASN A 119 -14.07 -76.93 13.36
N GLY A 120 -12.79 -76.53 13.44
CA GLY A 120 -11.85 -76.61 12.31
C GLY A 120 -11.98 -75.49 11.28
N CYS A 121 -12.85 -74.50 11.49
CA CYS A 121 -12.86 -73.31 10.63
C CYS A 121 -11.61 -72.51 10.92
N ASP A 122 -10.84 -72.19 9.88
CA ASP A 122 -9.70 -71.29 9.96
C ASP A 122 -10.05 -69.86 9.55
N SER A 123 -9.27 -68.91 10.06
CA SER A 123 -9.25 -67.53 9.60
C SER A 123 -7.80 -67.12 9.46
N LEU A 124 -7.46 -66.51 8.33
CA LEU A 124 -6.12 -66.05 8.03
C LEU A 124 -5.98 -64.58 8.43
N VAL A 125 -5.11 -64.26 9.37
CA VAL A 125 -4.72 -62.87 9.66
C VAL A 125 -3.38 -62.61 9.01
N VAL A 126 -3.35 -61.62 8.11
CA VAL A 126 -2.13 -61.15 7.46
C VAL A 126 -1.81 -59.75 7.97
N THR A 127 -0.69 -59.61 8.66
CA THR A 127 -0.20 -58.33 9.18
C THR A 127 0.97 -57.86 8.34
N ASN A 128 0.82 -56.70 7.70
CA ASN A 128 1.91 -56.04 6.97
C ASN A 128 2.48 -54.90 7.82
N VAL A 129 3.75 -55.02 8.20
CA VAL A 129 4.48 -54.00 8.94
C VAL A 129 5.53 -53.39 8.05
N VAL A 130 5.45 -52.07 7.83
CA VAL A 130 6.44 -51.30 7.06
C VAL A 130 7.45 -50.62 7.97
N PHE A 131 8.64 -50.33 7.43
CA PHE A 131 9.65 -49.58 8.17
C PHE A 131 9.21 -48.12 8.32
N ALA A 132 9.24 -47.59 9.55
CA ALA A 132 9.02 -46.18 9.83
C ALA A 132 10.34 -45.43 9.65
N GLU A 133 10.44 -44.59 8.60
CA GLU A 133 11.61 -43.73 8.39
C GLU A 133 11.69 -42.65 9.46
N GLY A 134 12.91 -42.26 9.84
CA GLY A 134 13.16 -41.20 10.81
C GLY A 134 12.83 -39.82 10.23
N ASP A 135 12.21 -38.97 11.05
CA ASP A 135 11.89 -37.59 10.66
C ASP A 135 13.12 -36.68 10.79
N THR A 136 13.27 -35.73 9.86
CA THR A 136 14.30 -34.69 9.93
C THR A 136 13.66 -33.32 10.17
N THR A 137 14.08 -32.64 11.25
CA THR A 137 13.67 -31.26 11.56
C THR A 137 14.85 -30.34 11.39
N VAL A 138 14.67 -29.23 10.67
CA VAL A 138 15.71 -28.21 10.47
C VAL A 138 15.33 -26.94 11.22
N LEU A 139 16.23 -26.44 12.06
CA LEU A 139 16.11 -25.21 12.82
C LEU A 139 17.14 -24.20 12.32
N PHE A 140 16.73 -22.94 12.17
CA PHE A 140 17.62 -21.86 11.75
C PHE A 140 17.81 -20.87 12.89
N GLY A 141 19.05 -20.45 13.09
CA GLY A 141 19.43 -19.45 14.07
C GLY A 141 20.52 -18.52 13.55
N THR A 142 20.77 -17.45 14.31
CA THR A 142 21.88 -16.53 14.06
C THR A 142 22.62 -16.28 15.37
N SER A 143 23.95 -16.24 15.34
CA SER A 143 24.80 -15.95 16.50
C SER A 143 25.93 -14.98 16.15
N CYS A 144 26.34 -14.17 17.12
CA CYS A 144 27.52 -13.30 17.01
C CYS A 144 28.78 -13.94 17.64
N ASP A 145 28.64 -15.10 18.30
CA ASP A 145 29.80 -15.88 18.77
C ASP A 145 30.24 -16.85 17.66
N PRO A 146 31.45 -16.68 17.08
CA PRO A 146 31.96 -17.57 16.04
C PRO A 146 32.04 -19.03 16.46
N ASN A 147 32.13 -19.33 17.76
CA ASN A 147 32.19 -20.71 18.26
C ASN A 147 30.82 -21.41 18.22
N LEU A 148 29.74 -20.66 18.07
CA LEU A 148 28.37 -21.16 17.99
C LEU A 148 27.84 -21.19 16.55
N VAL A 149 28.62 -20.76 15.57
CA VAL A 149 28.27 -20.77 14.14
C VAL A 149 28.61 -22.12 13.54
N GLY A 150 27.71 -22.63 12.70
CA GLY A 150 27.88 -23.91 12.02
C GLY A 150 26.59 -24.71 11.94
N VAL A 151 26.73 -25.92 11.40
CA VAL A 151 25.64 -26.90 11.31
C VAL A 151 25.87 -27.97 12.36
N PHE A 152 24.87 -28.17 13.22
CA PHE A 152 24.89 -29.13 14.32
C PHE A 152 23.81 -30.19 14.08
N GLU A 153 24.16 -31.45 14.22
CA GLU A 153 23.27 -32.58 14.03
C GLU A 153 23.10 -33.34 15.35
N GLU A 154 21.85 -33.57 15.75
CA GLU A 154 21.51 -34.36 16.93
C GLU A 154 20.48 -35.43 16.57
N ILE A 155 20.75 -36.66 16.97
CA ILE A 155 19.88 -37.80 16.72
C ILE A 155 19.15 -38.15 18.02
N PHE A 156 17.82 -38.07 17.99
CA PHE A 156 16.95 -38.43 19.10
C PHE A 156 16.35 -39.81 18.87
N GLN A 157 16.75 -40.79 19.68
CA GLN A 157 16.20 -42.15 19.63
C GLN A 157 15.17 -42.37 20.73
N ASN A 158 14.00 -42.89 20.38
CA ASN A 158 13.05 -43.40 21.36
C ASN A 158 13.44 -44.81 21.84
N GLN A 159 12.74 -45.31 22.87
CA GLN A 159 13.03 -46.64 23.47
C GLN A 159 12.87 -47.81 22.48
N ASN A 160 12.15 -47.60 21.38
CA ASN A 160 11.92 -48.60 20.34
C ASN A 160 12.93 -48.50 19.19
N GLY A 161 13.92 -47.61 19.29
CA GLY A 161 14.97 -47.44 18.28
C GLY A 161 14.59 -46.53 17.11
N CYS A 162 13.41 -45.88 17.15
CA CYS A 162 13.09 -44.90 16.12
C CYS A 162 13.92 -43.65 16.37
N ASP A 163 14.68 -43.23 15.38
CA ASP A 163 15.45 -41.99 15.42
C ASP A 163 14.70 -40.82 14.78
N SER A 164 15.10 -39.61 15.16
CA SER A 164 14.76 -38.38 14.47
C SER A 164 15.99 -37.50 14.46
N LEU A 165 16.26 -36.87 13.32
CA LEU A 165 17.41 -36.01 13.13
C LEU A 165 16.98 -34.56 13.32
N VAL A 166 17.60 -33.84 14.25
CA VAL A 166 17.47 -32.38 14.36
C VAL A 166 18.75 -31.75 13.84
N ILE A 167 18.62 -30.98 12.77
CA ILE A 167 19.70 -30.18 12.19
C ILE A 167 19.49 -28.74 12.62
N THR A 168 20.46 -28.15 13.31
CA THR A 168 20.46 -26.72 13.66
C THR A 168 21.52 -26.02 12.83
N ASP A 169 21.10 -25.12 11.95
CA ASP A 169 21.99 -24.28 11.15
C ASP A 169 22.04 -22.88 11.77
N VAL A 170 23.22 -22.51 12.28
CA VAL A 170 23.47 -21.22 12.91
C VAL A 170 24.39 -20.40 12.03
N ALA A 171 23.86 -19.32 11.44
CA ALA A 171 24.65 -18.38 10.66
C ALA A 171 25.29 -17.29 11.54
N PHE A 172 26.41 -16.72 11.09
CA PHE A 172 26.99 -15.55 11.75
C PHE A 172 26.12 -14.31 11.49
N ALA A 173 25.79 -13.57 12.55
CA ALA A 173 25.12 -12.29 12.43
C ALA A 173 26.14 -11.18 12.13
N GLU A 174 26.07 -10.60 10.93
CA GLU A 174 26.96 -9.51 10.53
C GLU A 174 26.72 -8.24 11.37
N ALA A 175 27.79 -7.47 11.59
CA ALA A 175 27.76 -6.18 12.26
C ALA A 175 26.94 -5.16 11.46
N ASP A 176 26.07 -4.40 12.12
CA ASP A 176 25.35 -3.31 11.47
C ASP A 176 26.19 -2.03 11.48
N THR A 177 26.16 -1.28 10.37
CA THR A 177 26.85 0.01 10.24
C THR A 177 25.85 1.14 10.09
N THR A 178 25.75 2.00 11.10
CA THR A 178 24.92 3.21 11.06
C THR A 178 25.78 4.42 10.71
N VAL A 179 25.37 5.19 9.70
CA VAL A 179 26.07 6.41 9.28
C VAL A 179 25.24 7.64 9.66
N LEU A 180 25.84 8.55 10.43
CA LEU A 180 25.23 9.81 10.88
C LEU A 180 25.95 11.00 10.24
N PHE A 181 25.18 12.02 9.87
CA PHE A 181 25.71 13.25 9.30
C PHE A 181 25.33 14.44 10.18
N GLY A 182 26.32 15.31 10.43
CA GLY A 182 26.15 16.53 11.18
C GLY A 182 26.95 17.69 10.62
N THR A 183 26.67 18.87 11.14
CA THR A 183 27.45 20.09 10.87
C THR A 183 27.84 20.72 12.20
N SER A 184 29.08 21.17 12.34
CA SER A 184 29.53 21.93 13.51
C SER A 184 30.23 23.22 13.10
N CYS A 185 30.15 24.19 14.00
CA CYS A 185 30.87 25.45 13.93
C CYS A 185 32.27 25.35 14.57
N ASP A 186 32.48 24.38 15.46
CA ASP A 186 33.76 24.14 16.14
C ASP A 186 34.67 23.27 15.26
N PRO A 187 35.81 23.79 14.79
CA PRO A 187 36.74 23.02 13.95
C PRO A 187 37.28 21.75 14.63
N ASN A 188 37.30 21.71 15.97
CA ASN A 188 37.76 20.52 16.71
C ASN A 188 36.74 19.37 16.68
N GLN A 189 35.51 19.65 16.28
CA GLN A 189 34.44 18.66 16.16
C GLN A 189 34.24 18.20 14.70
N VAL A 190 34.97 18.76 13.73
CA VAL A 190 34.89 18.38 12.32
C VAL A 190 35.75 17.15 12.07
N GLY A 191 35.19 16.16 11.37
CA GLY A 191 35.89 14.91 11.08
C GLY A 191 34.96 13.73 10.88
N VAL A 192 35.57 12.57 10.73
CA VAL A 192 34.90 11.27 10.72
C VAL A 192 35.26 10.56 12.01
N PHE A 193 34.25 10.16 12.77
CA PHE A 193 34.39 9.48 14.05
C PHE A 193 33.75 8.10 13.94
N GLU A 194 34.46 7.09 14.41
CA GLU A 194 34.02 5.70 14.42
C GLU A 194 33.88 5.24 15.86
N GLU A 195 32.71 4.73 16.22
CA GLU A 195 32.44 4.16 17.53
C GLU A 195 31.88 2.75 17.37
N ILE A 196 32.47 1.80 18.08
CA ILE A 196 32.05 0.39 18.06
C ILE A 196 31.26 0.12 19.34
N PHE A 197 29.99 -0.22 19.19
CA PHE A 197 29.11 -0.64 20.28
C PHE A 197 29.08 -2.16 20.34
N GLN A 198 29.81 -2.74 21.30
CA GLN A 198 29.79 -4.18 21.52
C GLN A 198 28.75 -4.53 22.57
N ASN A 199 27.85 -5.46 22.25
CA ASN A 199 27.04 -6.10 23.27
C ASN A 199 27.83 -7.22 23.98
N GLN A 200 27.34 -7.68 25.12
CA GLN A 200 27.98 -8.74 25.93
C GLN A 200 28.18 -10.07 25.18
N ASN A 201 27.52 -10.27 24.04
CA ASN A 201 27.58 -11.47 23.21
C ASN A 201 28.50 -11.27 21.98
N GLY A 202 29.20 -10.15 21.89
CA GLY A 202 30.14 -9.87 20.80
C GLY A 202 29.52 -9.38 19.50
N CYS A 203 28.20 -9.11 19.45
CA CYS A 203 27.65 -8.38 18.31
C CYS A 203 28.11 -6.93 18.42
N ASP A 204 28.82 -6.47 17.40
CA ASP A 204 29.23 -5.10 17.23
C ASP A 204 28.25 -4.33 16.34
N SER A 205 28.05 -3.07 16.68
CA SER A 205 27.48 -2.08 15.77
C SER A 205 28.48 -0.96 15.59
N LEU A 206 28.82 -0.67 14.35
CA LEU A 206 29.69 0.43 13.98
C LEU A 206 28.84 1.67 13.73
N VAL A 207 29.06 2.73 14.49
CA VAL A 207 28.47 4.04 14.21
C VAL A 207 29.56 4.93 13.64
N ILE A 208 29.37 5.34 12.38
CA ILE A 208 30.24 6.31 11.70
C ILE A 208 29.54 7.67 11.70
N SER A 209 30.10 8.64 12.41
CA SER A 209 29.59 10.01 12.43
C SER A 209 30.49 10.92 11.60
N THR A 210 29.94 11.52 10.55
CA THR A 210 30.64 12.52 9.74
C THR A 210 30.13 13.91 10.08
N ILE A 211 31.00 14.75 10.64
CA ILE A 211 30.70 16.14 10.96
C ILE A 211 31.46 17.03 9.99
N SER A 212 30.72 17.87 9.26
CA SER A 212 31.28 18.86 8.34
C SER A 212 31.28 20.27 8.93
N GLN A 213 32.19 21.13 8.48
CA GLN A 213 32.23 22.53 8.91
C GLN A 213 30.99 23.26 8.37
N LEU A 214 30.22 23.89 9.25
CA LEU A 214 29.10 24.74 8.86
C LEU A 214 29.66 26.04 8.25
N ALA A 215 29.19 26.40 7.05
CA ALA A 215 29.63 27.60 6.36
C ALA A 215 29.15 28.88 7.08
N ASN A 216 30.05 29.87 7.18
CA ASN A 216 29.74 31.18 7.74
C ASN A 216 28.68 31.89 6.89
N GLY A 217 27.67 32.45 7.55
CA GLY A 217 26.69 33.31 6.89
C GLY A 217 27.28 34.68 6.56
N PHE A 218 26.76 35.34 5.53
CA PHE A 218 27.08 36.75 5.27
C PHE A 218 25.83 37.61 5.14
N THR A 219 25.94 38.87 5.55
CA THR A 219 24.89 39.89 5.43
C THR A 219 25.47 41.10 4.71
N GLN A 220 24.74 41.63 3.71
CA GLN A 220 25.16 42.82 2.98
C GLN A 220 24.30 44.04 3.37
N ILE A 221 24.94 45.16 3.67
CA ILE A 221 24.29 46.45 3.96
C ILE A 221 24.75 47.47 2.90
N ILE A 222 23.80 48.18 2.28
CA ILE A 222 24.11 49.23 1.30
C ILE A 222 23.77 50.57 1.93
N LYS A 223 24.72 51.50 1.89
CA LYS A 223 24.57 52.89 2.36
C LYS A 223 24.98 53.86 1.27
N GLU A 224 24.45 55.08 1.35
CA GLU A 224 24.83 56.18 0.47
C GLU A 224 25.50 57.30 1.27
N THR A 225 26.51 57.94 0.68
CA THR A 225 27.21 59.10 1.23
C THR A 225 27.39 60.18 0.16
N CYS A 226 27.44 61.44 0.57
CA CYS A 226 27.83 62.55 -0.30
C CYS A 226 29.34 62.83 -0.26
N GLU A 227 30.10 62.13 0.59
CA GLU A 227 31.55 62.30 0.74
C GLU A 227 32.32 61.24 -0.07
N PRO A 228 33.02 61.62 -1.16
CA PRO A 228 33.76 60.65 -1.98
C PRO A 228 34.82 59.87 -1.21
N ALA A 229 35.34 60.43 -0.11
CA ALA A 229 36.34 59.79 0.75
C ALA A 229 35.79 58.61 1.56
N GLU A 230 34.47 58.52 1.74
CA GLU A 230 33.81 57.45 2.51
C GLU A 230 33.33 56.27 1.62
N VAL A 231 33.44 56.40 0.29
CA VAL A 231 33.03 55.36 -0.66
C VAL A 231 33.95 54.15 -0.56
N GLY A 232 33.37 52.96 -0.43
CA GLY A 232 34.16 51.73 -0.29
C GLY A 232 33.34 50.50 0.07
N ILE A 233 34.05 49.38 0.17
CA ILE A 233 33.53 48.12 0.68
C ILE A 233 34.26 47.85 2.00
N PHE A 234 33.49 47.65 3.06
CA PHE A 234 33.99 47.38 4.40
C PHE A 234 33.50 46.01 4.84
N GLU A 235 34.41 45.20 5.36
CA GLU A 235 34.13 43.86 5.86
C GLU A 235 34.34 43.83 7.37
N ASP A 236 33.34 43.34 8.09
CA ASP A 236 33.42 43.11 9.53
C ASP A 236 33.07 41.65 9.84
N ILE A 237 33.82 41.03 10.76
CA ILE A 237 33.63 39.64 11.16
C ILE A 237 33.01 39.66 12.55
N VAL A 238 31.74 39.29 12.62
CA VAL A 238 31.03 39.10 13.89
C VAL A 238 31.34 37.70 14.39
N VAL A 239 32.26 37.62 15.35
CA VAL A 239 32.71 36.35 15.91
C VAL A 239 31.63 35.76 16.81
N ALA A 240 31.21 34.53 16.52
CA ALA A 240 30.29 33.79 17.37
C ALA A 240 31.08 32.93 18.37
N GLN A 241 30.53 32.72 19.57
CA GLN A 241 31.21 31.99 20.65
C GLN A 241 31.63 30.55 20.26
N ASN A 242 31.02 29.98 19.20
CA ASN A 242 31.28 28.61 18.74
C ASN A 242 31.86 28.53 17.31
N GLY A 243 32.39 29.62 16.73
CA GLY A 243 33.16 29.59 15.47
C GLY A 243 32.37 29.72 14.16
N CYS A 244 31.03 29.78 14.20
CA CYS A 244 30.23 30.18 13.05
C CYS A 244 30.11 31.69 13.03
N ASP A 245 31.17 32.32 12.54
CA ASP A 245 31.23 33.77 12.45
C ASP A 245 30.30 34.25 11.33
N SER A 246 29.79 35.47 11.47
CA SER A 246 28.99 36.10 10.43
C SER A 246 29.78 37.24 9.81
N ILE A 247 29.87 37.25 8.48
CA ILE A 247 30.55 38.31 7.75
C ILE A 247 29.53 39.40 7.40
N VAL A 248 29.76 40.63 7.85
CA VAL A 248 28.95 41.79 7.48
C VAL A 248 29.71 42.61 6.45
N ILE A 249 29.16 42.69 5.23
CA ILE A 249 29.73 43.47 4.14
C ILE A 249 28.92 44.75 4.00
N THR A 250 29.54 45.89 4.31
CA THR A 250 28.94 47.21 4.10
C THR A 250 29.48 47.82 2.82
N VAL A 251 28.60 48.11 1.86
CA VAL A 251 28.91 48.81 0.61
C VAL A 251 28.42 50.24 0.72
N VAL A 252 29.35 51.20 0.74
CA VAL A 252 29.05 52.63 0.73
C VAL A 252 29.20 53.15 -0.68
N LYS A 253 28.11 53.69 -1.26
CA LYS A 253 28.07 54.27 -2.61
C LYS A 253 27.94 55.79 -2.54
N LEU A 254 28.44 56.47 -3.56
CA LEU A 254 28.23 57.91 -3.71
C LEU A 254 26.77 58.18 -4.10
N ALA A 255 26.10 59.07 -3.39
CA ALA A 255 24.75 59.52 -3.69
C ALA A 255 24.70 60.30 -5.01
N GLU A 256 23.58 60.24 -5.72
CA GLU A 256 23.38 61.01 -6.96
C GLU A 256 23.40 62.53 -6.69
N ASN A 257 23.88 63.31 -7.66
CA ASN A 257 24.15 64.74 -7.51
C ASN A 257 22.96 65.58 -7.00
N ASP A 258 21.73 65.16 -7.32
CA ASP A 258 20.51 65.84 -6.90
C ASP A 258 20.19 65.64 -5.41
N SER A 259 20.72 64.59 -4.79
CA SER A 259 20.53 64.26 -3.37
C SER A 259 21.48 65.01 -2.45
N CYS A 260 22.55 65.61 -2.98
CA CYS A 260 23.60 66.31 -2.22
C CYS A 260 23.48 67.85 -2.25
N GLY A 261 22.28 68.40 -2.50
CA GLY A 261 21.94 69.79 -2.17
C GLY A 261 22.60 70.90 -3.01
N ARG A 262 23.00 70.64 -4.27
CA ARG A 262 23.55 71.68 -5.16
C ARG A 262 22.43 72.57 -5.72
N VAL A 263 22.31 73.80 -5.22
CA VAL A 263 21.36 74.82 -5.73
C VAL A 263 21.71 75.18 -7.18
N ILE A 264 20.77 74.96 -8.11
CA ILE A 264 20.87 75.43 -9.50
C ILE A 264 20.57 76.94 -9.58
N ASN A 265 21.60 77.76 -9.82
CA ASN A 265 21.45 79.18 -10.13
C ASN A 265 20.68 79.34 -11.46
N SER A 266 19.46 79.86 -11.44
CA SER A 266 18.62 80.02 -12.64
C SER A 266 18.43 81.52 -12.96
N ILE A 267 19.35 82.09 -13.74
CA ILE A 267 19.09 83.33 -14.48
C ILE A 267 18.21 82.97 -15.68
N TYR A 268 17.12 83.71 -15.89
CA TYR A 268 16.23 83.56 -17.04
C TYR A 268 16.09 84.88 -17.79
N ILE A 269 16.26 84.86 -19.12
CA ILE A 269 16.11 86.02 -19.98
C ILE A 269 15.13 85.65 -21.09
N PRO A 270 14.02 86.38 -21.24
CA PRO A 270 13.01 86.05 -22.25
C PRO A 270 13.59 86.29 -23.66
N ASN A 271 13.14 85.52 -24.63
CA ASN A 271 13.55 85.66 -26.03
C ASN A 271 12.59 86.55 -26.85
N ALA A 272 11.49 87.03 -26.27
CA ALA A 272 10.54 87.92 -26.92
C ALA A 272 9.73 88.73 -25.90
N PHE A 273 9.27 89.92 -26.30
CA PHE A 273 8.40 90.77 -25.49
C PHE A 273 7.50 91.64 -26.38
N SER A 274 6.38 92.12 -25.85
CA SER A 274 5.31 92.81 -26.59
C SER A 274 4.86 94.07 -25.85
N PRO A 275 5.50 95.25 -26.08
CA PRO A 275 5.13 96.51 -25.45
C PRO A 275 3.83 97.09 -26.06
N ASN A 276 2.70 96.45 -25.74
CA ASN A 276 1.35 96.82 -26.18
C ASN A 276 0.54 97.52 -25.08
N GLY A 277 1.03 97.53 -23.84
CA GLY A 277 0.42 98.17 -22.68
C GLY A 277 -0.64 97.31 -21.97
N ASP A 278 -0.64 95.99 -22.16
CA ASP A 278 -1.56 95.07 -21.48
C ASP A 278 -1.06 94.60 -20.10
N GLY A 279 0.15 94.99 -19.71
CA GLY A 279 0.80 94.63 -18.44
C GLY A 279 1.56 93.31 -18.49
N ILE A 280 1.56 92.59 -19.61
CA ILE A 280 2.19 91.26 -19.77
C ILE A 280 3.32 91.36 -20.79
N ASN A 281 4.55 91.08 -20.35
CA ASN A 281 5.76 91.14 -21.20
C ASN A 281 5.90 92.49 -21.94
N ASP A 282 5.48 93.59 -21.32
CA ASP A 282 5.65 94.94 -21.88
C ASP A 282 7.10 95.44 -21.82
N PHE A 283 7.90 94.86 -20.92
CA PHE A 283 9.29 95.23 -20.70
C PHE A 283 10.20 94.02 -20.88
N PHE A 284 11.31 94.24 -21.57
CA PHE A 284 12.39 93.28 -21.63
C PHE A 284 13.30 93.43 -20.42
N ILE A 285 13.23 92.46 -19.50
CA ILE A 285 13.99 92.41 -18.24
C ILE A 285 14.72 91.07 -18.04
N ILE A 286 15.66 91.05 -17.10
CA ILE A 286 16.36 89.84 -16.66
C ILE A 286 15.70 89.32 -15.38
N TYR A 287 15.38 88.03 -15.35
CA TYR A 287 14.78 87.35 -14.19
C TYR A 287 15.83 86.56 -13.41
N CYS A 288 15.73 86.59 -12.09
CA CYS A 288 16.57 85.78 -11.21
C CYS A 288 15.84 85.43 -9.91
N ASN A 289 15.88 84.16 -9.50
CA ASN A 289 15.25 83.70 -8.25
C ASN A 289 16.12 83.94 -6.99
N ARG A 290 17.24 84.65 -7.11
CA ARG A 290 18.14 84.97 -5.99
C ARG A 290 17.97 86.45 -5.58
N PRO A 291 17.82 86.74 -4.28
CA PRO A 291 17.61 88.12 -3.80
C PRO A 291 18.88 88.99 -3.89
N ASP A 292 20.07 88.37 -3.88
CA ASP A 292 21.35 89.07 -3.82
C ASP A 292 22.08 89.06 -5.18
N VAL A 293 21.45 89.68 -6.18
CA VAL A 293 21.97 89.79 -7.54
C VAL A 293 21.92 91.24 -8.01
N ASN A 294 23.04 91.71 -8.56
CA ASN A 294 23.16 93.00 -9.21
C ASN A 294 23.38 92.79 -10.72
N ILE A 295 22.90 93.71 -11.54
CA ILE A 295 23.17 93.73 -12.98
C ILE A 295 23.95 95.02 -13.27
N PRO A 296 25.29 95.01 -13.19
CA PRO A 296 26.11 96.20 -13.39
C PRO A 296 25.90 96.86 -14.74
N THR A 297 25.59 96.09 -15.78
CA THR A 297 25.33 96.62 -17.12
C THR A 297 24.31 95.79 -17.86
N PHE A 298 23.35 96.45 -18.50
CA PHE A 298 22.37 95.86 -19.39
C PHE A 298 22.18 96.74 -20.63
N GLN A 299 22.45 96.18 -21.82
CA GLN A 299 22.44 96.92 -23.07
C GLN A 299 21.70 96.14 -24.16
N VAL A 300 20.96 96.87 -25.01
CA VAL A 300 20.28 96.31 -26.19
C VAL A 300 20.68 97.08 -27.44
N TYR A 301 20.91 96.35 -28.52
CA TYR A 301 21.39 96.84 -29.80
C TYR A 301 20.43 96.47 -30.93
N SER A 302 20.29 97.38 -31.88
CA SER A 302 19.67 97.09 -33.18
C SER A 302 20.54 96.15 -34.02
N ARG A 303 19.96 95.56 -35.08
CA ARG A 303 20.68 94.72 -36.05
C ARG A 303 21.88 95.38 -36.72
N TRP A 304 21.94 96.71 -36.71
CA TRP A 304 23.01 97.51 -37.31
C TRP A 304 24.07 97.96 -36.29
N GLY A 305 23.98 97.50 -35.04
CA GLY A 305 24.93 97.82 -33.97
C GLY A 305 24.66 99.14 -33.24
N GLU A 306 23.58 99.88 -33.58
CA GLU A 306 23.18 101.05 -32.78
C GLU A 306 22.61 100.58 -31.44
N ARG A 307 23.15 101.08 -30.32
CA ARG A 307 22.63 100.83 -28.97
C ARG A 307 21.30 101.56 -28.81
N VAL A 308 20.23 100.78 -28.61
CA VAL A 308 18.86 101.27 -28.48
C VAL A 308 18.39 101.37 -27.03
N PHE A 309 19.07 100.69 -26.12
CA PHE A 309 18.81 100.75 -24.68
C PHE A 309 20.10 100.54 -23.89
N GLU A 310 20.21 101.23 -22.75
CA GLU A 310 21.24 101.00 -21.75
C GLU A 310 20.70 101.27 -20.35
N ALA A 311 21.08 100.40 -19.42
CA ALA A 311 20.84 100.54 -17.99
C ALA A 311 22.07 100.03 -17.22
N TYR A 312 22.32 100.62 -16.05
CA TYR A 312 23.46 100.32 -15.20
C TYR A 312 22.98 100.15 -13.76
N ASP A 313 23.63 99.24 -13.03
CA ASP A 313 23.36 98.96 -11.61
C ASP A 313 21.87 98.71 -11.31
N VAL A 314 21.27 97.80 -12.08
CA VAL A 314 19.85 97.47 -11.97
C VAL A 314 19.61 96.15 -11.25
N LEU A 315 18.45 96.04 -10.61
CA LEU A 315 18.01 94.80 -9.96
C LEU A 315 17.23 93.92 -10.95
N PRO A 316 17.38 92.58 -10.87
CA PRO A 316 16.57 91.65 -11.65
C PRO A 316 15.10 91.69 -11.21
N ASN A 317 14.21 91.19 -12.07
CA ASN A 317 12.75 91.13 -11.86
C ASN A 317 12.02 92.49 -11.73
N GLU A 318 12.69 93.61 -12.06
CA GLU A 318 12.11 94.96 -11.95
C GLU A 318 11.76 95.55 -13.33
N PRO A 319 10.47 95.69 -13.70
CA PRO A 319 10.05 96.25 -14.99
C PRO A 319 10.58 97.66 -15.28
N ALA A 320 10.75 98.48 -14.24
CA ALA A 320 11.26 99.86 -14.37
C ALA A 320 12.71 99.92 -14.92
N ASN A 321 13.46 98.82 -14.79
CA ASN A 321 14.83 98.69 -15.26
C ASN A 321 14.93 98.04 -16.64
N GLY A 322 13.79 97.68 -17.24
CA GLY A 322 13.70 97.01 -18.53
C GLY A 322 13.57 97.94 -19.71
N TRP A 323 13.74 97.36 -20.89
CA TRP A 323 13.53 98.06 -22.16
C TRP A 323 12.08 97.91 -22.64
N ASP A 324 11.43 99.02 -22.96
CA ASP A 324 10.02 99.11 -23.40
C ASP A 324 9.83 99.10 -24.93
N GLY A 325 10.90 98.83 -25.69
CA GLY A 325 10.86 98.86 -27.16
C GLY A 325 10.85 100.26 -27.78
N THR A 326 11.18 101.30 -27.02
CA THR A 326 11.34 102.66 -27.53
C THR A 326 12.81 103.07 -27.63
N PHE A 327 13.11 104.03 -28.51
CA PHE A 327 14.43 104.65 -28.62
C PHE A 327 14.29 106.10 -29.11
N LYS A 328 14.97 107.04 -28.44
CA LYS A 328 14.91 108.49 -28.74
C LYS A 328 13.46 109.01 -28.83
N GLY A 329 12.59 108.54 -27.94
CA GLY A 329 11.17 108.92 -27.87
C GLY A 329 10.29 108.34 -28.98
N LYS A 330 10.83 107.46 -29.84
CA LYS A 330 10.09 106.79 -30.91
C LYS A 330 9.95 105.30 -30.63
N LYS A 331 8.77 104.78 -30.96
CA LYS A 331 8.45 103.36 -30.97
C LYS A 331 9.26 102.66 -32.07
N LEU A 332 10.13 101.71 -31.71
CA LEU A 332 10.95 100.97 -32.68
C LEU A 332 10.13 99.92 -33.46
N ASN A 333 10.60 99.49 -34.63
CA ASN A 333 9.86 98.52 -35.45
C ASN A 333 9.95 97.10 -34.86
N PRO A 334 8.90 96.26 -35.02
CA PRO A 334 8.99 94.85 -34.68
C PRO A 334 10.18 94.18 -35.39
N GLY A 335 10.90 93.33 -34.65
CA GLY A 335 12.10 92.68 -35.16
C GLY A 335 13.00 92.14 -34.07
N VAL A 336 14.12 91.54 -34.50
CA VAL A 336 15.10 90.94 -33.59
C VAL A 336 16.18 91.96 -33.23
N TYR A 337 16.46 92.07 -31.93
CA TYR A 337 17.47 92.90 -31.29
C TYR A 337 18.45 92.00 -30.54
N VAL A 338 19.66 92.50 -30.28
CA VAL A 338 20.70 91.74 -29.56
C VAL A 338 20.92 92.38 -28.21
N TYR A 339 20.96 91.59 -27.15
CA TYR A 339 21.23 92.08 -25.81
C TYR A 339 22.55 91.54 -25.26
N TRP A 340 23.11 92.31 -24.33
CA TRP A 340 24.30 91.96 -23.57
C TRP A 340 24.13 92.49 -22.15
N ALA A 341 24.38 91.65 -21.14
CA ALA A 341 24.39 92.06 -19.75
C ALA A 341 25.46 91.33 -18.94
N GLU A 342 25.91 91.97 -17.88
CA GLU A 342 26.74 91.39 -16.83
C GLU A 342 25.87 91.20 -15.60
N VAL A 343 25.91 90.03 -14.98
CA VAL A 343 25.16 89.68 -13.77
C VAL A 343 26.15 89.30 -12.68
N GLU A 344 26.13 90.01 -11.57
CA GLU A 344 27.01 89.81 -10.43
C GLU A 344 26.23 89.21 -9.25
N PHE A 345 26.77 88.16 -8.66
CA PHE A 345 26.20 87.49 -7.49
C PHE A 345 26.93 87.93 -6.22
N ALA A 346 26.24 87.89 -5.08
CA ALA A 346 26.84 88.22 -3.78
C ALA A 346 28.04 87.34 -3.35
N ASP A 347 28.27 86.20 -4.02
CA ASP A 347 29.46 85.37 -3.82
C ASP A 347 30.69 85.85 -4.62
N GLY A 348 30.59 87.02 -5.28
CA GLY A 348 31.66 87.65 -6.06
C GLY A 348 31.85 87.06 -7.45
N ARG A 349 31.02 86.09 -7.86
CA ARG A 349 31.00 85.59 -9.24
C ARG A 349 30.25 86.56 -10.13
N SER A 350 30.74 86.75 -11.35
CA SER A 350 30.01 87.42 -12.42
C SER A 350 29.78 86.47 -13.60
N GLU A 351 28.61 86.58 -14.22
CA GLU A 351 28.22 85.86 -15.43
C GLU A 351 27.83 86.84 -16.52
N ILE A 352 28.34 86.62 -17.73
CA ILE A 352 27.97 87.41 -18.91
C ILE A 352 26.86 86.68 -19.64
N VAL A 353 25.73 87.35 -19.79
CA VAL A 353 24.56 86.85 -20.51
C VAL A 353 24.36 87.67 -21.78
N LYS A 354 24.17 86.98 -22.90
CA LYS A 354 24.00 87.59 -24.21
C LYS A 354 23.12 86.71 -25.08
N GLY A 355 22.39 87.34 -25.99
CA GLY A 355 21.47 86.64 -26.87
C GLY A 355 20.69 87.61 -27.72
N ASP A 356 19.61 87.12 -28.30
CA ASP A 356 18.68 87.91 -29.09
C ASP A 356 17.29 87.95 -28.45
N VAL A 357 16.57 89.04 -28.69
CA VAL A 357 15.21 89.26 -28.23
C VAL A 357 14.35 89.78 -29.39
N HIS A 358 13.17 89.20 -29.54
CA HIS A 358 12.19 89.63 -30.53
C HIS A 358 11.23 90.68 -29.92
N LEU A 359 11.29 91.90 -30.44
CA LEU A 359 10.28 92.93 -30.18
C LEU A 359 9.04 92.67 -31.05
N MET A 360 7.92 92.38 -30.41
CA MET A 360 6.61 92.13 -31.04
C MET A 360 5.68 93.34 -30.89
N ARG A 361 4.64 93.44 -31.73
CA ARG A 361 3.56 94.44 -31.57
C ARG A 361 2.21 93.90 -32.00
#